data_AF-A0A958J000-F1
#
_entry.id   AF-A0A958J000-F1
#
_cell.length_a   1.000
_cell.length_b   1.000
_cell.length_c   1.000
_cell.angle_alpha   90.00
_cell.angle_beta   90.00
_cell.angle_gamma   90.00
#
_symmetry.space_group_name_H-M   'P 1'
#
loop_
_entity.id
_entity.type
_entity.pdbx_description
1 polymer ?
#
loop_
_entity_poly.entity_id
_entity_poly.type
_entity_poly.pdbx_seq_one_letter_code
_entity_poly.pdbx_strand_id
1 'polypeptide(L)'
;MQTNVNIPSRLKRIAIALVAITLLPALLMLLKEWSYLNENQRMIDEIYRQRLETILFSVNQYAWDVVNSWAGEVTQIQQHNINNPSEQQLEQLLSRNRSLQAIFFTDSLGAQMQFFQGLGNSENPERRPAHFQELMKTNTQLLGKLRRYRESGYRKLQPLSADSSSGLTSLIFPIESPINAEIRFAGLVLSPREFIENELFPKMQEVGGDRFLMACISDDEQFSFANAPTIDLDAATRKQEIWLFPDYELAIRERGETLEEMAQSWFKVNLMLVSLLVLLMVGAGWFIFRTVRQEMALAQLKSDFVSNISHELRTPL
;
A
#
# COMPACT_ATOMS: atom_id res chain seq x y z
N MET A 1 -5.29 20.73 -64.30
CA MET A 1 -5.87 19.46 -64.80
C MET A 1 -5.12 18.30 -64.15
N GLN A 2 -5.75 17.58 -63.23
CA GLN A 2 -5.16 16.36 -62.63
C GLN A 2 -5.30 15.22 -63.64
N THR A 3 -4.23 14.90 -64.37
CA THR A 3 -4.17 13.68 -65.17
C THR A 3 -4.07 12.50 -64.21
N ASN A 4 -5.19 11.78 -64.05
CA ASN A 4 -5.25 10.60 -63.21
C ASN A 4 -4.57 9.45 -63.98
N VAL A 5 -3.25 9.37 -63.88
CA VAL A 5 -2.44 8.30 -64.47
C VAL A 5 -2.95 6.96 -63.95
N ASN A 6 -3.56 6.17 -64.83
CA ASN A 6 -4.21 4.91 -64.49
C ASN A 6 -3.14 3.82 -64.39
N ILE A 7 -2.62 3.60 -63.18
CA ILE A 7 -1.61 2.58 -62.90
C ILE A 7 -2.21 1.20 -63.22
N PRO A 8 -1.52 0.33 -63.99
CA PRO A 8 -2.00 -1.01 -64.29
C PRO A 8 -2.28 -1.80 -63.00
N SER A 9 -3.44 -2.49 -62.96
CA SER A 9 -3.97 -3.14 -61.76
C SER A 9 -3.00 -4.10 -61.07
N ARG A 10 -2.11 -4.76 -61.85
CA ARG A 10 -1.06 -5.65 -61.34
C ARG A 10 0.00 -4.91 -60.52
N LEU A 11 0.41 -3.71 -60.95
CA LEU A 11 1.43 -2.93 -60.25
C LEU A 11 0.89 -2.33 -58.94
N LYS A 12 -0.39 -1.89 -58.94
CA LYS A 12 -1.08 -1.50 -57.70
C LYS A 12 -1.10 -2.64 -56.68
N ARG A 13 -1.39 -3.88 -57.11
CA ARG A 13 -1.39 -5.05 -56.23
C ARG A 13 -0.01 -5.34 -55.64
N ILE A 14 1.06 -5.22 -56.43
CA ILE A 14 2.44 -5.43 -55.96
C ILE A 14 2.85 -4.34 -54.96
N ALA A 15 2.55 -3.07 -55.23
CA ALA A 15 2.84 -1.98 -54.31
C ALA A 15 2.09 -2.12 -52.98
N ILE A 16 0.80 -2.51 -53.03
CA ILE A 16 0.00 -2.79 -51.83
C ILE A 16 0.59 -3.97 -51.04
N ALA A 17 1.00 -5.05 -51.71
CA ALA A 17 1.61 -6.21 -51.05
C ALA A 17 2.94 -5.85 -50.36
N LEU A 18 3.77 -5.02 -50.99
CA LEU A 18 5.07 -4.62 -50.45
C LEU A 18 4.90 -3.68 -49.23
N VAL A 19 3.96 -2.74 -49.30
CA VAL A 19 3.57 -1.87 -48.18
C VAL A 19 2.94 -2.67 -47.04
N ALA A 20 2.11 -3.66 -47.35
CA ALA A 20 1.52 -4.55 -46.34
C ALA A 20 2.60 -5.36 -45.63
N ILE A 21 3.57 -5.94 -46.35
CA ILE A 21 4.67 -6.71 -45.74
C ILE A 21 5.55 -5.86 -44.82
N THR A 22 5.75 -4.58 -45.13
CA THR A 22 6.55 -3.68 -44.29
C THR A 22 5.78 -3.10 -43.11
N LEU A 23 4.49 -2.77 -43.27
CA LEU A 23 3.68 -2.17 -42.19
C LEU A 23 3.04 -3.20 -41.26
N LEU A 24 2.71 -4.40 -41.74
CA LEU A 24 2.04 -5.42 -40.94
C LEU A 24 2.81 -5.77 -39.65
N PRO A 25 4.14 -6.00 -39.66
CA PRO A 25 4.90 -6.29 -38.44
C PRO A 25 4.82 -5.15 -37.43
N ALA A 26 4.92 -3.90 -37.90
CA ALA A 26 4.88 -2.73 -37.03
C ALA A 26 3.47 -2.48 -36.45
N LEU A 27 2.42 -2.75 -37.24
CA LEU A 27 1.04 -2.70 -36.78
C LEU A 27 0.73 -3.79 -35.75
N LEU A 28 1.24 -5.01 -35.97
CA LEU A 28 1.13 -6.10 -34.99
C LEU A 28 1.87 -5.79 -33.69
N MET A 29 3.04 -5.16 -33.76
CA MET A 29 3.75 -4.68 -32.57
C MET A 29 2.96 -3.61 -31.82
N LEU A 30 2.36 -2.63 -32.51
CA LEU A 30 1.52 -1.61 -31.88
C LEU A 30 0.30 -2.21 -31.15
N LEU A 31 -0.39 -3.16 -31.80
CA LEU A 31 -1.53 -3.86 -31.19
C LEU A 31 -1.11 -4.67 -29.97
N LYS A 32 0.06 -5.31 -30.04
CA LYS A 32 0.64 -6.03 -28.92
C LYS A 32 0.96 -5.06 -27.77
N GLU A 33 1.77 -4.02 -28.02
CA GLU A 33 2.14 -3.03 -27.00
C GLU A 33 0.89 -2.45 -26.30
N TRP A 34 -0.18 -2.17 -27.06
CA TRP A 34 -1.44 -1.66 -26.51
C TRP A 34 -2.19 -2.65 -25.61
N SER A 35 -2.27 -3.92 -25.99
CA SER A 35 -2.88 -4.94 -25.11
C SER A 35 -2.04 -5.15 -23.84
N TYR A 36 -0.71 -5.16 -23.99
CA TYR A 36 0.22 -5.35 -22.88
C TYR A 36 0.26 -4.14 -21.91
N LEU A 37 -0.05 -2.92 -22.39
CA LEU A 37 -0.11 -1.70 -21.59
C LEU A 37 -1.10 -1.80 -20.42
N ASN A 38 -2.29 -2.35 -20.65
CA ASN A 38 -3.34 -2.39 -19.61
C ASN A 38 -3.14 -3.50 -18.59
N GLU A 39 -2.66 -4.67 -19.01
CA GLU A 39 -2.58 -5.85 -18.14
C GLU A 39 -1.35 -5.78 -17.23
N ASN A 40 -0.18 -5.43 -17.78
CA ASN A 40 1.04 -5.27 -16.99
C ASN A 40 0.93 -4.12 -15.99
N GLN A 41 0.29 -3.01 -16.37
CA GLN A 41 0.12 -1.88 -15.45
C GLN A 41 -0.72 -2.27 -14.23
N ARG A 42 -1.83 -2.98 -14.44
CA ARG A 42 -2.68 -3.46 -13.35
C ARG A 42 -1.95 -4.46 -12.47
N MET A 43 -1.22 -5.41 -13.06
CA MET A 43 -0.46 -6.40 -12.31
C MET A 43 0.66 -5.76 -11.47
N ILE A 44 1.38 -4.78 -12.02
CA ILE A 44 2.44 -4.06 -11.30
C ILE A 44 1.85 -3.24 -10.15
N ASP A 45 0.75 -2.51 -10.38
CA ASP A 45 0.05 -1.76 -9.34
C ASP A 45 -0.48 -2.69 -8.23
N GLU A 46 -1.06 -3.83 -8.59
CA GLU A 46 -1.54 -4.83 -7.63
C GLU A 46 -0.41 -5.41 -6.78
N ILE A 47 0.70 -5.85 -7.41
CA ILE A 47 1.87 -6.36 -6.70
C ILE A 47 2.44 -5.30 -5.76
N TYR A 48 2.51 -4.05 -6.23
CA TYR A 48 3.02 -2.94 -5.43
C TYR A 48 2.12 -2.66 -4.22
N ARG A 49 0.80 -2.57 -4.43
CA ARG A 49 -0.18 -2.39 -3.34
C ARG A 49 -0.10 -3.51 -2.32
N GLN A 50 -0.11 -4.76 -2.78
CA GLN A 50 -0.03 -5.93 -1.91
C GLN A 50 1.26 -5.91 -1.08
N ARG A 51 2.36 -5.43 -1.64
CA ARG A 51 3.64 -5.28 -0.92
C ARG A 51 3.55 -4.22 0.18
N LEU A 52 2.98 -3.04 -0.11
CA LEU A 52 2.79 -2.00 0.89
C LEU A 52 1.88 -2.47 2.03
N GLU A 53 0.78 -3.13 1.70
CA GLU A 53 -0.14 -3.74 2.67
C GLU A 53 0.57 -4.78 3.54
N THR A 54 1.42 -5.63 2.94
CA THR A 54 2.21 -6.62 3.68
C THR A 54 3.15 -5.95 4.69
N ILE A 55 3.75 -4.81 4.31
CA ILE A 55 4.62 -4.05 5.21
C ILE A 55 3.81 -3.44 6.35
N LEU A 56 2.71 -2.75 6.05
CA LEU A 56 1.82 -2.17 7.07
C LEU A 56 1.29 -3.25 8.03
N PHE A 57 0.89 -4.41 7.50
CA PHE A 57 0.48 -5.56 8.27
C PHE A 57 1.59 -6.06 9.20
N SER A 58 2.84 -6.14 8.72
CA SER A 58 3.97 -6.58 9.55
C SER A 58 4.27 -5.63 10.72
N VAL A 59 4.11 -4.32 10.50
CA VAL A 59 4.29 -3.29 11.54
C VAL A 59 3.15 -3.37 12.56
N ASN A 60 1.91 -3.54 12.10
CA ASN A 60 0.75 -3.78 12.96
C ASN A 60 0.89 -5.07 13.79
N GLN A 61 1.33 -6.16 13.16
CA GLN A 61 1.59 -7.43 13.85
C GLN A 61 2.66 -7.26 14.92
N TYR A 62 3.75 -6.55 14.63
CA TYR A 62 4.79 -6.25 15.63
C TYR A 62 4.22 -5.51 16.84
N ALA A 63 3.41 -4.47 16.61
CA ALA A 63 2.76 -3.74 17.70
C ALA A 63 1.94 -4.67 18.61
N TRP A 64 1.18 -5.58 17.99
CA TRP A 64 0.38 -6.57 18.70
C TRP A 64 1.24 -7.57 19.48
N ASP A 65 2.35 -8.03 18.90
CA ASP A 65 3.28 -8.97 19.53
C ASP A 65 3.98 -8.36 20.76
N VAL A 66 4.37 -7.08 20.70
CA VAL A 66 4.94 -6.34 21.84
C VAL A 66 3.98 -6.32 23.02
N VAL A 67 2.73 -5.92 22.79
CA VAL A 67 1.71 -5.87 23.85
C VAL A 67 1.37 -7.27 24.36
N ASN A 68 1.36 -8.28 23.50
CA ASN A 68 1.17 -9.68 23.92
C ASN A 68 2.30 -10.19 24.79
N SER A 69 3.54 -9.79 24.49
CA SER A 69 4.70 -10.09 25.32
C SER A 69 4.52 -9.50 26.71
N TRP A 70 4.15 -8.22 26.81
CA TRP A 70 3.89 -7.57 28.09
C TRP A 70 2.75 -8.23 28.88
N ALA A 71 1.64 -8.57 28.22
CA ALA A 71 0.54 -9.32 28.85
C ALA A 71 1.01 -10.71 29.34
N GLY A 72 1.94 -11.34 28.61
CA GLY A 72 2.62 -12.56 29.00
C GLY A 72 3.43 -12.41 30.29
N GLU A 73 4.30 -11.41 30.34
CA GLU A 73 5.12 -11.08 31.52
C GLU A 73 4.24 -10.77 32.74
N VAL A 74 3.19 -9.98 32.57
CA VAL A 74 2.22 -9.68 33.65
C VAL A 74 1.56 -10.94 34.18
N THR A 75 1.16 -11.86 33.28
CA THR A 75 0.56 -13.15 33.68
C THR A 75 1.57 -13.98 34.49
N GLN A 76 2.84 -14.02 34.07
CA GLN A 76 3.89 -14.78 34.76
C GLN A 76 4.21 -14.22 36.15
N ILE A 77 4.32 -12.89 36.27
CA ILE A 77 4.58 -12.21 37.56
C ILE A 77 3.47 -12.55 38.57
N GLN A 78 2.22 -12.56 38.12
CA GLN A 78 1.10 -12.88 38.99
C GLN A 78 1.04 -14.36 39.40
N GLN A 79 1.43 -15.28 38.52
CA GLN A 79 1.44 -16.71 38.82
C GLN A 79 2.51 -17.09 39.87
N HIS A 80 3.61 -16.34 39.95
CA HIS A 80 4.73 -16.68 40.83
C HIS A 80 4.57 -16.16 42.26
N ASN A 81 3.62 -15.27 42.54
CA ASN A 81 3.48 -14.62 43.84
C ASN A 81 2.01 -14.53 44.29
N ILE A 82 1.59 -15.57 45.02
CA ILE A 82 0.19 -15.94 45.29
C ILE A 82 -0.55 -14.91 46.18
N ASN A 83 0.15 -14.13 47.02
CA ASN A 83 -0.47 -13.27 48.02
C ASN A 83 -0.24 -11.76 47.84
N ASN A 84 0.77 -11.37 47.07
CA ASN A 84 1.03 -10.01 46.60
C ASN A 84 1.86 -10.15 45.32
N PRO A 85 1.36 -9.77 44.12
CA PRO A 85 2.22 -9.71 42.96
C PRO A 85 3.43 -8.85 43.35
N SER A 86 4.64 -9.29 42.99
CA SER A 86 5.86 -8.58 43.39
C SER A 86 5.75 -7.15 42.86
N GLU A 87 5.32 -6.20 43.70
CA GLU A 87 5.05 -4.82 43.28
C GLU A 87 6.29 -4.27 42.59
N GLN A 88 7.47 -4.64 43.11
CA GLN A 88 8.78 -4.39 42.52
C GLN A 88 8.95 -4.90 41.08
N GLN A 89 8.46 -6.09 40.73
CA GLN A 89 8.57 -6.62 39.35
C GLN A 89 7.61 -5.92 38.39
N LEU A 90 6.41 -5.57 38.86
CA LEU A 90 5.46 -4.79 38.07
C LEU A 90 5.95 -3.35 37.87
N GLU A 91 6.51 -2.73 38.92
CA GLU A 91 7.16 -1.42 38.87
C GLU A 91 8.37 -1.45 37.94
N GLN A 92 9.19 -2.51 37.97
CA GLN A 92 10.29 -2.69 37.01
C GLN A 92 9.77 -2.75 35.57
N LEU A 93 8.71 -3.52 35.31
CA LEU A 93 8.11 -3.62 33.98
C LEU A 93 7.53 -2.28 33.50
N LEU A 94 6.85 -1.54 34.38
CA LEU A 94 6.34 -0.20 34.12
C LEU A 94 7.45 0.83 33.89
N SER A 95 8.53 0.77 34.68
CA SER A 95 9.66 1.70 34.54
C SER A 95 10.51 1.45 33.29
N ARG A 96 10.57 0.18 32.83
CA ARG A 96 11.29 -0.21 31.62
C ARG A 96 10.55 0.22 30.35
N ASN A 97 9.22 0.10 30.36
CA ASN A 97 8.38 0.32 29.19
C ASN A 97 7.57 1.62 29.35
N ARG A 98 8.10 2.76 28.87
CA ARG A 98 7.45 4.08 29.02
C ARG A 98 6.05 4.16 28.43
N SER A 99 5.78 3.38 27.39
CA SER A 99 4.49 3.32 26.72
C SER A 99 3.40 2.67 27.56
N LEU A 100 3.78 1.85 28.56
CA LEU A 100 2.88 1.20 29.51
C LEU A 100 2.73 2.09 30.74
N GLN A 101 1.61 2.82 30.80
CA GLN A 101 1.36 3.77 31.89
C GLN A 101 0.89 3.10 33.17
N ALA A 102 0.12 2.02 33.03
CA ALA A 102 -0.40 1.30 34.17
C ALA A 102 -0.80 -0.14 33.86
N ILE A 103 -0.88 -0.92 34.92
CA ILE A 103 -1.39 -2.29 34.92
C ILE A 103 -2.47 -2.36 35.98
N PHE A 104 -3.61 -2.96 35.66
CA PHE A 104 -4.65 -3.21 36.63
C PHE A 104 -5.06 -4.67 36.66
N PHE A 105 -5.47 -5.14 37.83
CA PHE A 105 -6.03 -6.46 38.02
C PHE A 105 -7.42 -6.30 38.58
N THR A 106 -8.36 -7.09 38.08
CA THR A 106 -9.76 -7.02 38.48
C THR A 106 -10.38 -8.40 38.51
N ASP A 107 -11.35 -8.56 39.40
CA ASP A 107 -12.29 -9.68 39.33
C ASP A 107 -13.28 -9.52 38.16
N SER A 108 -14.17 -10.49 38.01
CA SER A 108 -15.15 -10.50 36.93
C SER A 108 -16.26 -9.47 37.01
N LEU A 109 -16.43 -8.82 38.16
CA LEU A 109 -17.48 -7.84 38.42
C LEU A 109 -16.92 -6.42 38.59
N GLY A 110 -15.60 -6.24 38.53
CA GLY A 110 -14.94 -4.96 38.82
C GLY A 110 -14.89 -4.63 40.31
N ALA A 111 -15.32 -5.52 41.20
CA ALA A 111 -15.57 -5.18 42.61
C ALA A 111 -14.27 -4.99 43.38
N GLN A 112 -13.26 -5.82 43.11
CA GLN A 112 -11.90 -5.65 43.61
C GLN A 112 -10.97 -5.30 42.44
N MET A 113 -10.38 -4.11 42.48
CA MET A 113 -9.42 -3.63 41.48
C MET A 113 -8.12 -3.21 42.15
N GLN A 114 -7.02 -3.79 41.70
CA GLN A 114 -5.65 -3.38 42.08
C GLN A 114 -5.05 -2.63 40.90
N PHE A 115 -4.44 -1.48 41.15
CA PHE A 115 -3.88 -0.63 40.11
C PHE A 115 -2.41 -0.31 40.42
N PHE A 116 -1.55 -0.53 39.44
CA PHE A 116 -0.12 -0.27 39.49
C PHE A 116 0.22 0.75 38.42
N GLN A 117 0.91 1.83 38.80
CA GLN A 117 1.17 2.97 37.92
C GLN A 117 2.66 3.22 37.74
N GLY A 118 3.08 3.57 36.52
CA GLY A 118 4.44 3.99 36.23
C GLY A 118 4.79 5.34 36.87
N LEU A 119 6.07 5.51 37.22
CA LEU A 119 6.63 6.75 37.77
C LEU A 119 6.45 7.90 36.76
N GLY A 120 5.66 8.92 37.10
CA GLY A 120 5.57 10.19 36.34
C GLY A 120 4.17 10.69 36.00
N ASN A 121 3.12 9.89 36.19
CA ASN A 121 1.75 10.32 35.88
C ASN A 121 1.06 10.97 37.10
N SER A 122 0.75 12.27 36.99
CA SER A 122 0.15 13.09 38.05
C SER A 122 -1.39 13.03 38.11
N GLU A 123 -2.03 12.09 37.42
CA GLU A 123 -3.48 11.98 37.48
C GLU A 123 -3.96 11.36 38.79
N ASN A 124 -4.98 11.99 39.38
CA ASN A 124 -5.51 11.69 40.70
C ASN A 124 -5.81 10.17 40.85
N PRO A 125 -5.08 9.44 41.71
CA PRO A 125 -5.23 7.99 41.88
C PRO A 125 -6.65 7.55 42.26
N GLU A 126 -7.43 8.45 42.87
CA GLU A 126 -8.75 8.16 43.42
C GLU A 126 -9.88 8.14 42.38
N ARG A 127 -9.72 8.78 41.21
CA ARG A 127 -10.80 8.87 40.19
C ARG A 127 -10.80 7.73 39.18
N ARG A 128 -9.65 7.08 38.95
CA ARG A 128 -9.50 6.00 37.97
C ARG A 128 -10.26 4.72 38.33
N PRO A 129 -10.23 4.20 39.58
CA PRO A 129 -10.92 2.96 39.91
C PRO A 129 -12.43 3.02 39.62
N ALA A 130 -13.08 4.16 39.90
CA ALA A 130 -14.50 4.34 39.65
C ALA A 130 -14.85 4.34 38.14
N HIS A 131 -14.04 5.01 37.32
CA HIS A 131 -14.23 5.03 35.87
C HIS A 131 -14.02 3.63 35.25
N PHE A 132 -12.94 2.93 35.63
CA PHE A 132 -12.69 1.57 35.15
C PHE A 132 -13.77 0.58 35.62
N GLN A 133 -14.31 0.74 36.83
CA GLN A 133 -15.45 -0.05 37.30
C GLN A 133 -16.70 0.15 36.42
N GLU A 134 -16.97 1.37 35.97
CA GLU A 134 -18.07 1.69 35.07
C GLU A 134 -17.84 1.09 33.66
N LEU A 135 -16.61 1.20 33.14
CA LEU A 135 -16.22 0.56 31.87
C LEU A 135 -16.39 -0.96 31.92
N MET A 136 -16.04 -1.60 33.04
CA MET A 136 -16.18 -3.04 33.24
C MET A 136 -17.65 -3.48 33.28
N LYS A 137 -18.51 -2.72 33.99
CA LYS A 137 -19.97 -2.98 34.01
C LYS A 137 -20.58 -2.87 32.62
N THR A 138 -20.17 -1.86 31.87
CA THR A 138 -20.65 -1.62 30.49
C THR A 138 -20.22 -2.75 29.55
N ASN A 139 -19.03 -3.32 29.76
CA ASN A 139 -18.44 -4.35 28.90
C ASN A 139 -18.65 -5.80 29.39
N THR A 140 -19.68 -6.07 30.23
CA THR A 140 -19.93 -7.40 30.81
C THR A 140 -20.01 -8.53 29.77
N GLN A 141 -20.58 -8.27 28.58
CA GLN A 141 -20.64 -9.26 27.50
C GLN A 141 -19.27 -9.62 26.92
N LEU A 142 -18.36 -8.65 26.81
CA LEU A 142 -16.99 -8.84 26.33
C LEU A 142 -16.20 -9.70 27.31
N LEU A 143 -16.33 -9.44 28.62
CA LEU A 143 -15.71 -10.23 29.68
C LEU A 143 -16.19 -11.69 29.66
N GLY A 144 -17.48 -11.92 29.44
CA GLY A 144 -18.03 -13.27 29.28
C GLY A 144 -17.50 -14.01 28.04
N LYS A 145 -17.19 -13.30 26.95
CA LYS A 145 -16.51 -13.90 25.78
C LYS A 145 -15.05 -14.23 26.08
N LEU A 146 -14.33 -13.31 26.72
CA LEU A 146 -12.93 -13.51 27.11
C LEU A 146 -12.76 -14.69 28.05
N ARG A 147 -13.69 -14.89 28.99
CA ARG A 147 -13.71 -16.06 29.86
C ARG A 147 -13.81 -17.36 29.07
N ARG A 148 -14.77 -17.46 28.14
CA ARG A 148 -14.93 -18.65 27.28
C ARG A 148 -13.70 -18.96 26.44
N TYR A 149 -13.04 -17.92 25.92
CA TYR A 149 -11.77 -18.11 25.20
C TYR A 149 -10.68 -18.67 26.12
N ARG A 150 -10.61 -18.20 27.37
CA ARG A 150 -9.64 -18.71 28.34
C ARG A 150 -9.92 -20.16 28.73
N GLU A 151 -11.18 -20.54 28.91
CA GLU A 151 -11.60 -21.92 29.15
C GLU A 151 -11.17 -22.86 28.01
N SER A 152 -11.13 -22.37 26.76
CA SER A 152 -10.57 -23.11 25.62
C SER A 152 -9.04 -23.00 25.47
N GLY A 153 -8.33 -22.49 26.48
CA GLY A 153 -6.87 -22.35 26.49
C GLY A 153 -6.32 -21.14 25.73
N TYR A 154 -7.17 -20.29 25.16
CA TYR A 154 -6.75 -19.15 24.33
C TYR A 154 -6.81 -17.83 25.10
N ARG A 155 -5.71 -17.07 25.12
CA ARG A 155 -5.67 -15.72 25.71
C ARG A 155 -5.86 -14.69 24.62
N LYS A 156 -7.02 -14.02 24.62
CA LYS A 156 -7.33 -12.93 23.71
C LYS A 156 -7.20 -11.59 24.43
N LEU A 157 -6.48 -10.65 23.83
CA LEU A 157 -6.47 -9.24 24.25
C LEU A 157 -7.60 -8.51 23.51
N GLN A 158 -8.34 -7.67 24.23
CA GLN A 158 -9.35 -6.81 23.63
C GLN A 158 -9.23 -5.40 24.21
N PRO A 159 -9.41 -4.36 23.38
CA PRO A 159 -9.56 -3.01 23.90
C PRO A 159 -10.87 -2.89 24.68
N LEU A 160 -10.81 -2.27 25.87
CA LEU A 160 -12.00 -1.66 26.46
C LEU A 160 -12.24 -0.36 25.70
N SER A 161 -13.50 -0.09 25.35
CA SER A 161 -13.94 1.09 24.60
C SER A 161 -13.10 2.32 24.94
N ALA A 162 -12.50 2.92 23.92
CA ALA A 162 -11.56 4.02 24.05
C ALA A 162 -12.16 5.11 24.92
N ASP A 163 -11.52 5.38 26.05
CA ASP A 163 -11.81 6.58 26.82
C ASP A 163 -11.16 7.74 26.07
N SER A 164 -11.79 8.16 24.96
CA SER A 164 -11.30 9.18 24.03
C SER A 164 -10.99 10.52 24.71
N SER A 165 -11.45 10.70 25.96
CA SER A 165 -11.19 11.86 26.79
C SER A 165 -9.78 11.89 27.41
N SER A 166 -9.15 10.73 27.62
CA SER A 166 -7.85 10.59 28.30
C SER A 166 -6.66 10.48 27.35
N GLY A 167 -6.90 10.20 26.06
CA GLY A 167 -5.85 9.89 25.09
C GLY A 167 -5.10 8.59 25.39
N LEU A 168 -5.64 7.73 26.26
CA LEU A 168 -5.07 6.43 26.64
C LEU A 168 -5.90 5.29 26.10
N THR A 169 -5.25 4.16 25.82
CA THR A 169 -5.91 2.93 25.40
C THR A 169 -5.79 1.87 26.46
N SER A 170 -6.93 1.36 26.92
CA SER A 170 -6.98 0.30 27.91
C SER A 170 -7.29 -1.04 27.25
N LEU A 171 -6.43 -2.02 27.49
CA LEU A 171 -6.59 -3.37 27.00
C LEU A 171 -6.89 -4.31 28.17
N ILE A 172 -7.69 -5.35 27.92
CA ILE A 172 -8.03 -6.36 28.92
C ILE A 172 -7.84 -7.77 28.37
N PHE A 173 -7.41 -8.65 29.26
CA PHE A 173 -7.19 -10.05 28.97
C PHE A 173 -7.45 -10.93 30.20
N PRO A 174 -7.90 -12.18 29.98
CA PRO A 174 -8.15 -13.11 31.07
C PRO A 174 -6.83 -13.68 31.62
N ILE A 175 -6.78 -13.84 32.93
CA ILE A 175 -5.68 -14.40 33.71
C ILE A 175 -6.27 -15.45 34.68
N GLU A 176 -5.47 -16.45 35.03
CA GLU A 176 -5.89 -17.46 35.98
C GLU A 176 -5.33 -17.14 37.36
N SER A 177 -6.22 -17.08 38.35
CA SER A 177 -5.84 -16.86 39.74
C SER A 177 -5.06 -18.07 40.27
N PRO A 178 -3.87 -17.87 40.86
CA PRO A 178 -3.06 -18.98 41.37
C PRO A 178 -3.65 -19.64 42.62
N ILE A 179 -4.61 -19.00 43.30
CA ILE A 179 -5.19 -19.48 44.58
C ILE A 179 -6.32 -20.48 44.35
N ASN A 180 -7.19 -20.21 43.37
CA ASN A 180 -8.49 -20.89 43.23
C ASN A 180 -8.84 -21.28 41.79
N ALA A 181 -7.90 -21.13 40.84
CA ALA A 181 -8.13 -21.33 39.42
C ALA A 181 -9.32 -20.52 38.84
N GLU A 182 -9.76 -19.47 39.54
CA GLU A 182 -10.79 -18.58 39.02
C GLU A 182 -10.20 -17.68 37.95
N ILE A 183 -10.99 -17.47 36.89
CA ILE A 183 -10.62 -16.54 35.82
C ILE A 183 -10.84 -15.11 36.32
N ARG A 184 -9.72 -14.41 36.50
CA ARG A 184 -9.66 -12.98 36.74
C ARG A 184 -9.31 -12.26 35.45
N PHE A 185 -9.26 -10.94 35.49
CA PHE A 185 -8.83 -10.13 34.37
C PHE A 185 -7.68 -9.23 34.77
N ALA A 186 -6.72 -9.10 33.86
CA ALA A 186 -5.68 -8.08 33.93
C ALA A 186 -5.87 -7.14 32.76
N GLY A 187 -5.44 -5.90 32.94
CA GLY A 187 -5.43 -4.93 31.87
C GLY A 187 -4.19 -4.07 31.86
N LEU A 188 -3.88 -3.57 30.67
CA LEU A 188 -2.76 -2.70 30.37
C LEU A 188 -3.33 -1.36 29.92
N VAL A 189 -2.82 -0.27 30.49
CA VAL A 189 -3.13 1.09 30.04
C VAL A 189 -1.93 1.61 29.27
N LEU A 190 -2.14 1.87 27.99
CA LEU A 190 -1.13 2.27 27.04
C LEU A 190 -1.30 3.73 26.66
N SER A 191 -0.19 4.42 26.46
CA SER A 191 -0.13 5.71 25.78
C SER A 191 0.13 5.48 24.29
N PRO A 192 -0.82 5.76 23.39
CA PRO A 192 -0.60 5.64 21.95
C PRO A 192 0.61 6.47 21.49
N ARG A 193 0.76 7.70 22.01
CA ARG A 193 1.89 8.60 21.73
C ARG A 193 3.24 7.96 22.07
N GLU A 194 3.42 7.55 23.32
CA GLU A 194 4.68 6.95 23.78
C GLU A 194 4.91 5.56 23.15
N PHE A 195 3.85 4.83 22.81
CA PHE A 195 3.97 3.55 22.11
C PHE A 195 4.46 3.74 20.68
N ILE A 196 3.86 4.69 19.94
CA ILE A 196 4.27 5.01 18.59
C ILE A 196 5.72 5.48 18.57
N GLU A 197 6.10 6.39 19.48
CA GLU A 197 7.45 6.95 19.55
C GLU A 197 8.53 5.94 19.93
N ASN A 198 8.30 5.15 20.99
CA ASN A 198 9.35 4.29 21.56
C ASN A 198 9.36 2.87 20.99
N GLU A 199 8.21 2.34 20.54
CA GLU A 199 8.10 0.95 20.08
C GLU A 199 7.92 0.87 18.56
N LEU A 200 6.96 1.61 18.01
CA LEU A 200 6.57 1.47 16.61
C LEU A 200 7.51 2.19 15.66
N PHE A 201 7.96 3.39 16.02
CA PHE A 201 8.81 4.23 15.19
C PHE A 201 10.17 3.61 14.89
N PRO A 202 10.91 3.02 15.86
CA PRO A 202 12.11 2.25 15.56
C PRO A 202 11.84 1.10 14.57
N LYS A 203 10.70 0.42 14.73
CA LYS A 203 10.31 -0.67 13.81
C LYS A 203 10.01 -0.16 12.40
N MET A 204 9.32 0.97 12.28
CA MET A 204 9.07 1.62 11.00
C MET A 204 10.36 2.05 10.32
N GLN A 205 11.36 2.55 11.06
CA GLN A 205 12.67 2.85 10.48
C GLN A 205 13.39 1.59 9.99
N GLU A 206 13.39 0.52 10.79
CA GLU A 206 14.00 -0.76 10.44
C GLU A 206 13.40 -1.36 9.16
N VAL A 207 12.06 -1.42 9.10
CA VAL A 207 11.34 -2.03 7.98
C VAL A 207 11.32 -1.12 6.75
N GLY A 208 11.29 0.20 6.95
CA GLY A 208 11.26 1.17 5.85
C GLY A 208 12.60 1.33 5.17
N GLY A 209 13.68 1.23 5.95
CA GLY A 209 15.05 1.44 5.49
C GLY A 209 15.15 2.71 4.64
N ASP A 210 15.81 2.59 3.49
CA ASP A 210 15.96 3.70 2.54
C ASP A 210 14.91 3.74 1.43
N ARG A 211 14.04 2.73 1.34
CA ARG A 211 13.14 2.57 0.19
C ARG A 211 11.73 3.06 0.48
N PHE A 212 11.29 3.05 1.73
CA PHE A 212 9.93 3.43 2.09
C PHE A 212 9.91 4.58 3.10
N LEU A 213 9.00 5.51 2.86
CA LEU A 213 8.61 6.54 3.79
C LEU A 213 7.38 6.06 4.55
N MET A 214 7.47 6.06 5.87
CA MET A 214 6.40 5.62 6.75
C MET A 214 6.07 6.71 7.75
N ALA A 215 4.78 6.87 8.03
CA ALA A 215 4.27 7.78 9.04
C ALA A 215 3.20 7.13 9.92
N CYS A 216 3.09 7.58 11.16
CA CYS A 216 1.88 7.42 11.98
C CYS A 216 1.18 8.77 12.04
N ILE A 217 -0.13 8.81 11.82
CA ILE A 217 -0.94 10.03 11.81
C ILE A 217 -2.14 9.80 12.73
N SER A 218 -2.43 10.76 13.59
CA SER A 218 -3.67 10.74 14.38
C SER A 218 -4.81 11.41 13.61
N ASP A 219 -6.06 11.03 13.89
CA ASP A 219 -7.26 11.60 13.25
C ASP A 219 -7.36 13.15 13.34
N ASP A 220 -6.78 13.77 14.38
CA ASP A 220 -6.74 15.23 14.55
C ASP A 220 -5.59 15.89 13.76
N GLU A 221 -4.79 15.12 13.01
CA GLU A 221 -3.59 15.51 12.24
C GLU A 221 -2.50 16.29 13.02
N GLN A 222 -2.70 16.58 14.31
CA GLN A 222 -1.76 17.31 15.16
C GLN A 222 -0.51 16.51 15.52
N PHE A 223 -0.57 15.19 15.41
CA PHE A 223 0.49 14.28 15.84
C PHE A 223 0.89 13.39 14.68
N SER A 224 2.10 13.61 14.17
CA SER A 224 2.68 12.77 13.12
C SER A 224 4.11 12.35 13.46
N PHE A 225 4.37 11.05 13.34
CA PHE A 225 5.72 10.46 13.46
C PHE A 225 6.12 9.98 12.09
N ALA A 226 7.20 10.50 11.54
CA ALA A 226 7.63 10.22 10.18
C ALA A 226 9.09 9.78 10.18
N ASN A 227 9.41 8.73 9.40
CA ASN A 227 10.80 8.30 9.23
C ASN A 227 11.61 9.22 8.27
N ALA A 228 11.06 10.39 7.93
CA ALA A 228 11.68 11.43 7.13
C ALA A 228 11.27 12.83 7.61
N PRO A 229 12.10 13.86 7.38
CA PRO A 229 11.86 15.22 7.87
C PRO A 229 10.63 15.89 7.24
N THR A 230 10.15 15.41 6.09
CA THR A 230 8.91 15.89 5.46
C THR A 230 8.29 14.75 4.68
N ILE A 231 7.03 14.44 4.98
CA ILE A 231 6.22 13.49 4.21
C ILE A 231 5.04 14.28 3.66
N ASP A 232 5.03 14.48 2.35
CA ASP A 232 3.82 14.87 1.63
C ASP A 232 2.92 13.63 1.54
N LEU A 233 1.71 13.75 2.09
CA LEU A 233 0.70 12.70 2.15
C LEU A 233 -0.21 12.85 0.95
N ASP A 234 0.33 12.46 -0.20
CA ASP A 234 -0.35 12.46 -1.49
C ASP A 234 -1.21 11.21 -1.71
N ALA A 235 -1.96 11.16 -2.81
CA ALA A 235 -2.83 10.04 -3.16
C ALA A 235 -2.08 8.70 -3.38
N ALA A 236 -0.76 8.74 -3.57
CA ALA A 236 0.10 7.55 -3.68
C ALA A 236 0.37 6.91 -2.31
N THR A 237 0.10 7.62 -1.21
CA THR A 237 0.24 7.11 0.14
C THR A 237 -0.86 6.08 0.43
N ARG A 238 -0.45 4.92 0.94
CA ARG A 238 -1.37 3.91 1.47
C ARG A 238 -1.48 4.06 2.97
N LYS A 239 -2.71 3.95 3.47
CA LYS A 239 -3.04 4.12 4.87
C LYS A 239 -3.74 2.88 5.39
N GLN A 240 -3.48 2.53 6.64
CA GLN A 240 -4.13 1.46 7.37
C GLN A 240 -4.22 1.82 8.84
N GLU A 241 -5.38 1.60 9.46
CA GLU A 241 -5.57 1.79 10.91
C GLU A 241 -4.58 0.94 11.73
N ILE A 242 -4.14 1.49 12.86
CA ILE A 242 -3.38 0.72 13.85
C ILE A 242 -4.36 -0.15 14.63
N TRP A 243 -4.16 -1.47 14.62
CA TRP A 243 -5.09 -2.40 15.26
C TRP A 243 -5.28 -2.17 16.76
N LEU A 244 -4.25 -1.64 17.42
CA LEU A 244 -4.28 -1.30 18.85
C LEU A 244 -4.89 0.08 19.13
N PHE A 245 -4.77 1.02 18.19
CA PHE A 245 -5.14 2.42 18.36
C PHE A 245 -5.97 2.87 17.14
N PRO A 246 -7.30 2.67 17.17
CA PRO A 246 -8.15 2.98 16.03
C PRO A 246 -8.09 4.45 15.59
N ASP A 247 -7.80 5.38 16.50
CA ASP A 247 -7.69 6.83 16.22
C ASP A 247 -6.36 7.24 15.55
N TYR A 248 -5.57 6.24 15.13
CA TYR A 248 -4.26 6.41 14.50
C TYR A 248 -4.13 5.53 13.25
N GLU A 249 -3.59 6.12 12.20
CA GLU A 249 -3.32 5.47 10.92
C GLU A 249 -1.82 5.33 10.67
N LEU A 250 -1.40 4.16 10.20
CA LEU A 250 -0.10 3.95 9.57
C LEU A 250 -0.19 4.31 8.10
N ALA A 251 0.69 5.18 7.66
CA ALA A 251 0.87 5.56 6.28
C ALA A 251 2.21 5.03 5.74
N ILE A 252 2.24 4.57 4.49
CA ILE A 252 3.45 4.17 3.78
C ILE A 252 3.43 4.63 2.33
N ARG A 253 4.60 5.00 1.81
CA ARG A 253 4.87 5.21 0.39
C ARG A 253 6.31 4.88 0.03
N GLU A 254 6.63 4.72 -1.24
CA GLU A 254 8.01 4.56 -1.73
C GLU A 254 8.75 5.90 -1.72
N ARG A 255 10.07 5.86 -1.50
CA ARG A 255 10.96 7.03 -1.55
C ARG A 255 11.38 7.28 -3.01
N GLY A 256 10.95 8.41 -3.58
CA GLY A 256 11.28 8.82 -4.95
C GLY A 256 10.08 8.78 -5.89
N GLU A 257 10.32 8.76 -7.21
CA GLU A 257 9.29 8.43 -8.19
C GLU A 257 8.81 7.00 -7.94
N THR A 258 7.50 6.80 -7.89
CA THR A 258 6.94 5.46 -7.65
C THR A 258 7.37 4.53 -8.79
N LEU A 259 7.57 3.25 -8.48
CA LEU A 259 7.85 2.25 -9.53
C LEU A 259 6.82 2.30 -10.68
N GLU A 260 5.59 2.72 -10.36
CA GLU A 260 4.53 2.99 -11.31
C GLU A 260 4.84 4.18 -12.24
N GLU A 261 5.26 5.34 -11.71
CA GLU A 261 5.65 6.50 -12.52
C GLU A 261 6.85 6.18 -13.43
N MET A 262 7.82 5.43 -12.92
CA MET A 262 8.96 4.96 -13.69
C MET A 262 8.52 3.97 -14.79
N ALA A 263 7.66 3.01 -14.48
CA ALA A 263 7.15 2.07 -15.48
C ALA A 263 6.35 2.83 -16.57
N GLN A 264 5.41 3.68 -16.17
CA GLN A 264 4.57 4.45 -17.09
C GLN A 264 5.39 5.33 -18.03
N SER A 265 6.46 5.98 -17.54
CA SER A 265 7.32 6.82 -18.37
C SER A 265 8.08 6.02 -19.42
N TRP A 266 8.68 4.88 -19.03
CA TRP A 266 9.38 3.99 -19.95
C TRP A 266 8.45 3.45 -21.04
N PHE A 267 7.22 3.05 -20.68
CA PHE A 267 6.23 2.56 -21.63
C PHE A 267 5.73 3.66 -22.59
N LYS A 268 5.50 4.90 -22.12
CA LYS A 268 5.14 6.04 -22.98
C LYS A 268 6.24 6.34 -24.00
N VAL A 269 7.50 6.32 -23.57
CA VAL A 269 8.66 6.52 -24.45
C VAL A 269 8.72 5.40 -25.49
N ASN A 270 8.53 4.14 -25.09
CA ASN A 270 8.57 3.01 -26.03
C ASN A 270 7.45 3.09 -27.07
N LEU A 271 6.23 3.41 -26.64
CA LEU A 271 5.09 3.61 -27.54
C LEU A 271 5.32 4.77 -28.51
N MET A 272 5.90 5.88 -28.04
CA MET A 272 6.26 7.01 -28.88
C MET A 272 7.30 6.62 -29.94
N LEU A 273 8.32 5.86 -29.57
CA LEU A 273 9.36 5.37 -30.49
C LEU A 273 8.79 4.43 -31.55
N VAL A 274 7.96 3.46 -31.17
CA VAL A 274 7.30 2.55 -32.11
C VAL A 274 6.37 3.32 -33.05
N SER A 275 5.60 4.27 -32.52
CA SER A 275 4.72 5.12 -33.33
C SER A 275 5.50 5.97 -34.34
N LEU A 276 6.64 6.53 -33.91
CA LEU A 276 7.54 7.28 -34.80
C LEU A 276 8.14 6.38 -35.89
N LEU A 277 8.54 5.16 -35.56
CA LEU A 277 9.04 4.17 -36.52
C LEU A 277 7.98 3.84 -37.58
N VAL A 278 6.74 3.62 -37.15
CA VAL A 278 5.60 3.38 -38.07
C VAL A 278 5.39 4.57 -38.99
N LEU A 279 5.41 5.80 -38.45
CA LEU A 279 5.28 7.01 -39.25
C LEU A 279 6.37 7.11 -40.32
N LEU A 280 7.63 6.81 -39.96
CA LEU A 280 8.75 6.79 -40.89
C LEU A 280 8.57 5.73 -41.99
N MET A 281 8.11 4.52 -41.64
CA MET A 281 7.82 3.48 -42.64
C MET A 281 6.70 3.88 -43.59
N VAL A 282 5.63 4.48 -43.09
CA VAL A 282 4.54 5.02 -43.92
C VAL A 282 5.07 6.10 -44.85
N GLY A 283 5.89 7.03 -44.34
CA GLY A 283 6.52 8.09 -45.12
C GLY A 283 7.42 7.58 -46.24
N ALA A 284 8.26 6.56 -45.95
CA ALA A 284 9.11 5.92 -46.93
C ALA A 284 8.30 5.21 -48.04
N GLY A 285 7.26 4.46 -47.65
CA GLY A 285 6.36 3.79 -48.60
C GLY A 285 5.63 4.79 -49.51
N TRP A 286 5.17 5.90 -48.95
CA TRP A 286 4.53 6.98 -49.72
C TRP A 286 5.50 7.64 -50.71
N PHE A 287 6.74 7.89 -50.30
CA PHE A 287 7.77 8.45 -51.17
C PHE A 287 8.06 7.54 -52.37
N ILE A 288 8.26 6.24 -52.12
CA ILE A 288 8.47 5.24 -53.19
C ILE A 288 7.28 5.23 -54.15
N PHE A 289 6.04 5.22 -53.64
CA PHE A 289 4.84 5.25 -54.46
C PHE A 289 4.76 6.50 -55.34
N ARG A 290 5.12 7.67 -54.80
CA ARG A 290 5.17 8.93 -55.56
C ARG A 290 6.18 8.86 -56.71
N THR A 291 7.38 8.34 -56.44
CA THR A 291 8.45 8.24 -57.44
C THR A 291 8.05 7.31 -58.59
N VAL A 292 7.52 6.13 -58.29
CA VAL A 292 7.03 5.18 -59.31
C VAL A 292 5.94 5.83 -60.19
N ARG A 293 5.02 6.58 -59.58
CA ARG A 293 3.96 7.27 -60.34
C ARG A 293 4.52 8.31 -61.30
N GLN A 294 5.59 9.02 -60.93
CA GLN A 294 6.25 10.00 -61.77
C GLN A 294 6.98 9.32 -62.95
N GLU A 295 7.73 8.25 -62.71
CA GLU A 295 8.42 7.52 -63.76
C GLU A 295 7.45 6.90 -64.78
N MET A 296 6.33 6.37 -64.32
CA MET A 296 5.29 5.83 -65.21
C MET A 296 4.67 6.91 -66.11
N ALA A 297 4.37 8.10 -65.56
CA ALA A 297 3.84 9.21 -66.33
C ALA A 297 4.80 9.64 -67.45
N LEU A 298 6.10 9.61 -67.17
CA LEU A 298 7.17 9.94 -68.11
C LEU A 298 7.33 8.87 -69.20
N ALA A 299 7.23 7.59 -68.82
CA ALA A 299 7.25 6.48 -69.76
C ALA A 299 6.04 6.50 -70.71
N GLN A 300 4.85 6.81 -70.20
CA GLN A 300 3.65 7.00 -71.02
C GLN A 300 3.80 8.18 -71.98
N LEU A 301 4.26 9.35 -71.51
CA LEU A 301 4.55 10.49 -72.38
C LEU A 301 5.55 10.15 -73.49
N LYS A 302 6.62 9.41 -73.19
CA LYS A 302 7.57 8.94 -74.21
C LYS A 302 6.92 7.98 -75.21
N SER A 303 6.11 7.03 -74.73
CA SER A 303 5.38 6.09 -75.60
C SER A 303 4.40 6.82 -76.51
N ASP A 304 3.64 7.77 -75.98
CA ASP A 304 2.66 8.57 -76.72
C ASP A 304 3.37 9.46 -77.75
N PHE A 305 4.53 10.03 -77.40
CA PHE A 305 5.35 10.82 -78.31
C PHE A 305 5.89 9.98 -79.48
N VAL A 306 6.45 8.80 -79.20
CA VAL A 306 6.94 7.88 -80.25
C VAL A 306 5.77 7.39 -81.13
N SER A 307 4.60 7.12 -80.54
CA SER A 307 3.40 6.74 -81.27
C SER A 307 2.88 7.87 -82.17
N ASN A 308 2.79 9.10 -81.66
CA ASN A 308 2.36 10.26 -82.45
C ASN A 308 3.33 10.58 -83.59
N ILE A 309 4.64 10.56 -83.33
CA ILE A 309 5.65 10.76 -84.38
C ILE A 309 5.60 9.64 -85.41
N SER A 310 5.44 8.38 -84.98
CA SER A 310 5.29 7.27 -85.92
C SER A 310 4.03 7.38 -86.75
N HIS A 311 2.97 8.00 -86.22
CA HIS A 311 1.73 8.24 -86.94
C HIS A 311 1.90 9.38 -87.95
N GLU A 312 2.52 10.50 -87.58
CA GLU A 312 2.76 11.63 -88.49
C GLU A 312 3.79 11.31 -89.59
N LEU A 313 4.77 10.45 -89.34
CA LEU A 313 5.74 10.02 -90.36
C LEU A 313 5.19 8.95 -91.33
N ARG A 314 4.14 8.20 -90.95
CA ARG A 314 3.55 7.14 -91.81
C ARG A 314 2.45 7.62 -92.74
N THR A 315 1.87 8.79 -92.49
CA THR A 315 0.94 9.46 -93.41
C THR A 315 1.70 10.52 -94.20
N PRO A 316 2.29 10.19 -95.37
CA PRO A 316 2.77 11.23 -96.27
C PRO A 316 1.57 12.00 -96.84
N LEU A 317 1.73 13.33 -96.93
CA LEU A 317 0.75 14.31 -97.45
C LEU A 317 0.05 13.88 -98.74
#